data_AF-A7SFV9-F1
#
_entry.id   AF-A7SFV9-F1
#
_cell.length_a   1.000
_cell.length_b   1.000
_cell.length_c   1.000
_cell.angle_alpha   90.00
_cell.angle_beta   90.00
_cell.angle_gamma   90.00
#
_symmetry.space_group_name_H-M   'P 1'
#
loop_
_entity.id
_entity.type
_entity.pdbx_description
1 polymer ?
#
loop_
_entity_poly.entity_id
_entity_poly.type
_entity_poly.pdbx_seq_one_letter_code
_entity_poly.pdbx_strand_id
1 'polypeptide(L)'
;DMNELLTDLISGSCITPSLMPSKLLMEHCLLISILNSNIGMEVGAFFTQKMAQLFDSFHKTPSDGKEIFNVVSLFTHLYNFKVVDSGLIYDIIRHLSRSFLERDIEMLLLIIKS
;
A
#
# COMPACT_ATOMS: atom_id res chain seq x y z
N ASP A 1 -18.41 -8.61 -4.83
CA ASP A 1 -18.07 -8.02 -6.16
C ASP A 1 -16.71 -8.59 -6.64
N MET A 2 -16.35 -8.55 -7.93
CA MET A 2 -15.02 -9.01 -8.41
C MET A 2 -13.90 -8.18 -7.78
N ASN A 3 -14.03 -6.86 -7.75
CA ASN A 3 -13.01 -5.96 -7.23
C ASN A 3 -12.77 -6.17 -5.74
N GLU A 4 -13.86 -6.44 -5.01
CA GLU A 4 -13.86 -6.79 -3.59
C GLU A 4 -13.12 -8.11 -3.36
N LEU A 5 -13.50 -9.19 -4.05
CA LEU A 5 -12.84 -10.49 -3.90
C LEU A 5 -11.34 -10.42 -4.22
N LEU A 6 -10.97 -9.75 -5.31
CA LEU A 6 -9.58 -9.58 -5.71
C LEU A 6 -8.79 -8.81 -4.65
N THR A 7 -9.37 -7.71 -4.15
CA THR A 7 -8.74 -6.88 -3.12
C THR A 7 -8.58 -7.67 -1.83
N ASP A 8 -9.59 -8.42 -1.41
CA ASP A 8 -9.54 -9.23 -0.19
C ASP A 8 -8.48 -10.33 -0.29
N LEU A 9 -8.36 -11.00 -1.44
CA LEU A 9 -7.35 -12.03 -1.67
C LEU A 9 -5.92 -11.46 -1.62
N ILE A 10 -5.67 -10.33 -2.30
CA ILE A 10 -4.35 -9.69 -2.31
C ILE A 10 -4.03 -9.08 -0.94
N SER A 11 -5.02 -8.48 -0.27
CA SER A 11 -4.85 -7.94 1.07
C SER A 11 -4.51 -9.04 2.07
N GLY A 12 -5.21 -10.18 1.99
CA GLY A 12 -4.96 -11.34 2.85
C GLY A 12 -3.57 -11.98 2.63
N SER A 13 -2.99 -11.86 1.42
CA SER A 13 -1.62 -12.33 1.17
C SER A 13 -0.55 -11.32 1.60
N CYS A 14 -0.82 -10.02 1.43
CA CYS A 14 0.20 -8.98 1.62
C CYS A 14 0.21 -8.38 3.03
N ILE A 15 -0.93 -8.30 3.71
CA ILE A 15 -1.08 -7.59 4.98
C ILE A 15 -0.95 -8.61 6.11
N THR A 16 0.29 -9.01 6.35
CA THR A 16 0.65 -9.95 7.41
C THR A 16 1.43 -9.25 8.54
N PRO A 17 1.54 -9.85 9.74
CA PRO A 17 2.33 -9.29 10.83
C PRO A 17 3.84 -9.21 10.54
N SER A 18 4.33 -9.93 9.53
CA SER A 18 5.72 -9.88 9.08
C SER A 18 5.87 -9.01 7.83
N LEU A 19 7.05 -8.44 7.63
CA LEU A 19 7.33 -7.68 6.41
C LEU A 19 7.39 -8.63 5.22
N MET A 20 6.51 -8.43 4.25
CA MET A 20 6.49 -9.21 3.01
C MET A 20 7.76 -8.95 2.19
N PRO A 21 8.37 -10.00 1.61
CA PRO A 21 9.48 -9.80 0.68
C PRO A 21 9.06 -8.91 -0.49
N SER A 22 9.84 -7.85 -0.76
CA SER A 22 9.49 -6.83 -1.77
C SER A 22 9.19 -7.42 -3.16
N LYS A 23 9.88 -8.49 -3.57
CA LYS A 23 9.59 -9.18 -4.85
C LYS A 23 8.17 -9.74 -4.93
N LEU A 24 7.70 -10.42 -3.88
CA LEU A 24 6.35 -11.00 -3.85
C LEU A 24 5.29 -9.91 -3.83
N LEU A 25 5.55 -8.84 -3.09
CA LEU A 25 4.63 -7.70 -3.02
C LEU A 25 4.57 -6.95 -4.37
N MET A 26 5.70 -6.82 -5.07
CA MET A 26 5.76 -6.31 -6.45
C MET A 26 4.96 -7.16 -7.44
N GLU A 27 4.98 -8.50 -7.33
CA GLU A 27 4.20 -9.37 -8.20
C GLU A 27 2.69 -9.11 -8.07
N HIS A 28 2.20 -8.91 -6.86
CA HIS A 28 0.81 -8.52 -6.61
C HIS A 28 0.49 -7.13 -7.17
N CYS A 29 1.35 -6.14 -6.96
CA CYS A 29 1.17 -4.79 -7.53
C CYS A 29 1.21 -4.80 -9.06
N LEU A 30 2.06 -5.63 -9.67
CA LEU A 30 2.13 -5.79 -11.12
C LEU A 30 0.82 -6.35 -11.67
N LEU A 31 0.26 -7.38 -11.02
CA LEU A 31 -1.05 -7.93 -11.37
C LEU A 31 -2.13 -6.84 -11.33
N ILE A 32 -2.21 -6.07 -10.23
CA ILE A 32 -3.14 -4.94 -10.12
C ILE A 32 -2.95 -3.94 -11.26
N SER A 33 -1.70 -3.63 -11.60
CA SER A 33 -1.36 -2.65 -12.64
C SER A 33 -1.83 -3.11 -14.02
N ILE A 34 -1.63 -4.39 -14.36
CA ILE A 34 -2.09 -4.99 -15.61
C ILE A 34 -3.62 -5.01 -15.68
N LEU A 35 -4.30 -5.35 -14.58
CA LEU A 35 -5.77 -5.34 -14.54
C LEU A 35 -6.31 -3.91 -14.68
N ASN A 36 -5.70 -2.95 -13.99
CA ASN A 36 -6.07 -1.53 -14.07
C ASN A 36 -5.92 -0.96 -15.48
N SER A 37 -4.88 -1.37 -16.23
CA SER A 37 -4.68 -0.90 -17.61
C SER A 37 -5.60 -1.58 -18.64
N ASN A 38 -6.02 -2.83 -18.40
CA ASN A 38 -6.78 -3.62 -19.38
C ASN A 38 -8.29 -3.63 -19.15
N ILE A 39 -8.73 -3.63 -17.89
CA ILE A 39 -10.15 -3.74 -17.52
C ILE A 39 -10.75 -2.37 -17.20
N GLY A 40 -9.91 -1.40 -16.82
CA GLY A 40 -10.30 -0.02 -16.50
C GLY A 40 -9.78 0.42 -15.13
N MET A 41 -9.82 1.74 -14.89
CA MET A 41 -9.23 2.36 -13.69
C MET A 41 -9.93 1.96 -12.38
N GLU A 42 -11.10 1.31 -12.45
CA GLU A 42 -11.89 0.93 -11.29
C GLU A 42 -11.16 -0.07 -10.38
N VAL A 43 -10.40 -1.01 -10.95
CA VAL A 43 -9.67 -2.02 -10.18
C VAL A 43 -8.61 -1.35 -9.29
N GLY A 44 -7.77 -0.50 -9.88
CA GLY A 44 -6.71 0.20 -9.15
C GLY A 44 -7.28 1.22 -8.17
N ALA A 45 -8.35 1.93 -8.55
CA ALA A 45 -9.01 2.89 -7.66
C ALA A 45 -9.63 2.20 -6.43
N PHE A 46 -10.37 1.10 -6.63
CA PHE A 46 -10.98 0.35 -5.54
C PHE A 46 -9.92 -0.25 -4.61
N PHE A 47 -8.87 -0.87 -5.17
CA PHE A 47 -7.77 -1.42 -4.38
C PHE A 47 -7.07 -0.33 -3.56
N THR A 48 -6.71 0.79 -4.19
CA THR A 48 -6.05 1.93 -3.52
C THR A 48 -6.91 2.50 -2.40
N GLN A 49 -8.22 2.63 -2.62
CA GLN A 49 -9.16 3.09 -1.59
C GLN A 49 -9.17 2.16 -0.37
N LYS A 50 -9.21 0.84 -0.58
CA LYS A 50 -9.18 -0.14 0.51
C LYS A 50 -7.85 -0.10 1.28
N MET A 51 -6.74 0.06 0.57
CA MET A 51 -5.43 0.22 1.20
C MET A 51 -5.35 1.50 2.03
N ALA A 52 -5.96 2.60 1.58
CA ALA A 52 -6.00 3.86 2.34
C ALA A 52 -6.81 3.73 3.63
N GLN A 53 -7.95 3.03 3.57
CA GLN A 53 -8.74 2.73 4.77
C GLN A 53 -7.96 1.87 5.77
N LEU A 54 -7.20 0.89 5.29
CA LEU A 54 -6.37 0.04 6.15
C LEU A 54 -5.20 0.82 6.75
N PHE A 55 -4.53 1.67 5.97
CA PHE A 55 -3.50 2.59 6.46
C PHE A 55 -4.02 3.45 7.62
N ASP A 56 -5.17 4.11 7.43
CA ASP A 56 -5.80 4.92 8.47
C ASP A 56 -6.13 4.11 9.72
N SER A 57 -6.62 2.87 9.56
CA SER A 57 -6.96 2.00 10.68
C SER A 57 -5.74 1.58 11.49
N PHE A 58 -4.66 1.15 10.83
CA PHE A 58 -3.42 0.73 11.49
C PHE A 58 -2.66 1.92 12.09
N HIS A 59 -2.79 3.10 11.48
CA HIS A 59 -2.19 4.31 12.03
C HIS A 59 -2.92 4.78 13.29
N LYS A 60 -4.25 4.67 13.35
CA LYS A 60 -5.06 5.04 14.53
C LYS A 60 -4.92 4.04 15.67
N THR A 61 -4.79 2.75 15.35
CA THR A 61 -4.63 1.68 16.33
C THR A 61 -3.36 0.89 16.02
N PRO A 62 -2.19 1.40 16.45
CA PRO A 62 -0.91 0.75 16.20
C PRO A 62 -0.88 -0.69 16.74
N SER A 63 -0.51 -1.66 15.88
CA SER A 63 -0.12 -3.02 16.27
C SER A 63 1.39 -3.14 16.40
N ASP A 64 1.90 -4.21 17.01
CA ASP A 64 3.33 -4.53 17.02
C ASP A 64 3.81 -5.17 15.70
N GLY A 65 2.88 -5.51 14.80
CA GLY A 65 3.17 -6.14 13.52
C GLY A 65 3.62 -5.16 12.44
N LYS A 66 3.97 -5.73 11.27
CA LYS A 66 4.43 -5.00 10.09
C LYS A 66 3.32 -4.77 9.04
N GLU A 67 2.04 -4.90 9.42
CA GLU A 67 0.91 -4.75 8.51
C GLU A 67 0.91 -3.37 7.82
N ILE A 68 1.05 -2.29 8.59
CA ILE A 68 1.10 -0.91 8.05
C ILE A 68 2.29 -0.70 7.11
N PHE A 69 3.41 -1.36 7.36
CA PHE A 69 4.61 -1.27 6.52
C PHE A 69 4.38 -1.96 5.18
N ASN A 70 3.67 -3.10 5.17
CA ASN A 70 3.26 -3.77 3.94
C ASN A 70 2.30 -2.89 3.14
N VAL A 71 1.36 -2.20 3.81
CA VAL A 71 0.45 -1.23 3.15
C VAL A 71 1.21 -0.06 2.54
N VAL A 72 2.16 0.53 3.25
CA VAL A 72 3.01 1.62 2.71
C VAL A 72 3.86 1.13 1.52
N SER A 73 4.38 -0.08 1.60
CA SER A 73 5.11 -0.71 0.49
C SER A 73 4.21 -0.89 -0.73
N LEU A 74 2.96 -1.34 -0.54
CA LEU A 74 1.98 -1.47 -1.61
C LEU A 74 1.74 -0.13 -2.33
N PHE A 75 1.53 0.97 -1.60
CA PHE A 75 1.40 2.29 -2.22
C PHE A 75 2.61 2.67 -3.06
N THR A 76 3.80 2.41 -2.54
CA THR A 76 5.04 2.78 -3.23
C THR A 76 5.22 1.98 -4.52
N HIS A 77 4.92 0.68 -4.50
CA HIS A 77 4.96 -0.12 -5.72
C HIS A 77 3.84 0.23 -6.71
N LEU A 78 2.63 0.58 -6.25
CA LEU A 78 1.57 1.09 -7.11
C LEU A 78 1.97 2.41 -7.80
N TYR A 79 2.71 3.28 -7.11
CA TYR A 79 3.26 4.49 -7.70
C TYR A 79 4.33 4.17 -8.76
N ASN A 80 5.23 3.21 -8.46
CA ASN A 80 6.25 2.77 -9.40
C ASN A 80 5.64 2.21 -10.69
N PHE A 81 4.53 1.49 -10.60
CA PHE A 81 3.78 0.98 -11.75
C PHE A 81 2.76 1.96 -12.35
N LYS A 82 2.73 3.22 -11.89
CA LYS A 82 1.85 4.29 -12.41
C LYS A 82 0.34 4.01 -12.23
N VAL A 83 -0.04 3.22 -11.23
CA VAL A 83 -1.45 3.04 -10.83
C VAL A 83 -1.94 4.23 -10.01
N VAL A 84 -1.05 4.82 -9.20
CA VAL A 84 -1.34 6.03 -8.40
C VAL A 84 -0.37 7.16 -8.76
N ASP A 85 -0.83 8.40 -8.61
CA ASP A 85 0.02 9.57 -8.81
C ASP A 85 0.91 9.85 -7.58
N SER A 86 2.01 10.57 -7.81
CA SER A 86 2.90 11.09 -6.79
C SER A 86 2.20 11.84 -5.66
N GLY A 87 1.06 12.49 -5.93
CA GLY A 87 0.28 13.22 -4.92
C GLY A 87 -0.02 12.38 -3.67
N LEU A 88 -0.43 11.12 -3.86
CA LEU A 88 -0.73 10.20 -2.75
C LEU A 88 0.53 9.92 -1.91
N ILE A 89 1.67 9.68 -2.56
CA ILE A 89 2.93 9.41 -1.87
C ILE A 89 3.37 10.64 -1.06
N TYR A 90 3.25 11.84 -1.62
CA TYR A 90 3.55 13.07 -0.89
C TYR A 90 2.64 13.31 0.31
N ASP A 91 1.35 12.97 0.21
CA ASP A 91 0.43 13.09 1.32
C ASP A 91 0.76 12.09 2.44
N ILE A 92 1.14 10.85 2.11
CA ILE A 92 1.65 9.89 3.09
C ILE A 92 2.93 10.40 3.76
N ILE A 93 3.91 10.88 2.99
CA ILE A 93 5.16 11.46 3.52
C ILE A 93 4.84 12.62 4.47
N ARG A 94 3.95 13.53 4.07
CA ARG A 94 3.55 14.68 4.90
C ARG A 94 2.87 14.23 6.19
N HIS A 95 2.02 13.21 6.13
CA HIS A 95 1.35 12.64 7.29
C HIS A 95 2.37 12.04 8.28
N LEU A 96 3.25 11.16 7.82
CA LEU A 96 4.31 10.54 8.63
C LEU A 96 5.29 11.56 9.20
N SER A 97 5.59 12.63 8.45
CA SER A 97 6.50 13.69 8.89
C SER A 97 5.93 14.57 10.00
N ARG A 98 4.60 14.56 10.22
CA ARG A 98 3.96 15.35 11.28
C ARG A 98 4.09 14.71 12.66
N SER A 99 3.93 13.38 12.75
CA SER A 99 4.10 12.64 14.01
C SER A 99 5.57 12.28 14.26
N PHE A 100 6.32 11.94 13.21
CA PHE A 100 7.77 11.70 13.21
C PHE A 100 8.24 10.77 14.34
N LEU A 101 7.45 9.74 14.64
CA LEU A 101 7.81 8.68 15.59
C LEU A 101 8.78 7.68 14.94
N GLU A 102 9.40 6.81 15.73
CA GLU A 102 10.32 5.77 15.24
C GLU A 102 9.71 4.94 14.09
N ARG A 103 8.45 4.54 14.25
CA ARG A 103 7.68 3.82 13.23
C ARG A 103 7.51 4.62 11.94
N ASP A 104 7.28 5.92 12.06
CA ASP A 104 7.11 6.83 10.92
C ASP A 104 8.41 6.99 10.15
N ILE A 105 9.54 7.10 10.87
CA ILE A 105 10.87 7.18 10.27
C ILE A 105 11.19 5.90 9.51
N GLU A 106 10.88 4.73 10.06
CA GLU A 106 11.06 3.46 9.34
C GLU A 106 10.21 3.41 8.06
N MET A 107 8.94 3.83 8.11
CA MET A 107 8.07 3.88 6.93
C MET A 107 8.56 4.90 5.89
N LEU A 108 9.03 6.08 6.32
CA LEU A 108 9.65 7.06 5.43
C LEU A 108 10.90 6.50 4.74
N LEU A 109 11.74 5.75 5.46
CA LEU A 109 12.90 5.09 4.89
C LEU A 109 12.52 4.02 3.86
N LEU A 110 11.40 3.30 4.06
CA LEU A 110 10.87 2.38 3.05
C LEU A 110 10.47 3.13 1.78
N ILE A 111 9.71 4.21 1.91
CA ILE A 111 9.25 5.01 0.77
C ILE A 111 10.44 5.54 -0.04
N ILE A 112 11.46 6.08 0.63
CA ILE A 112 12.63 6.71 -0.02
C ILE A 112 13.53 5.68 -0.73
N LYS A 113 13.58 4.44 -0.25
CA LYS A 113 14.44 3.38 -0.82
C LYS A 113 13.81 2.60 -1.98
N SER A 114 12.50 2.72 -2.16
CA SER A 114 11.71 1.87 -3.05
C SER A 114 11.63 2.40 -4.49
#